data_AF-A0A7Y9PEG2-F1
#
_entry.id   AF-A0A7Y9PEG2-F1
#
_cell.length_a   1.000
_cell.length_b   1.000
_cell.length_c   1.000
_cell.angle_alpha   90.00
_cell.angle_beta   90.00
_cell.angle_gamma   90.00
#
_symmetry.space_group_name_H-M   'P 1'
#
loop_
_entity.id
_entity.type
_entity.pdbx_description
1 polymer ?
#
loop_
_entity_poly.entity_id
_entity_poly.type
_entity_poly.pdbx_seq_one_letter_code
_entity_poly.pdbx_strand_id
1 'polypeptide(L)'
;MSAHAAAPKVHTVTLGPYRKVPYTPPDATPQDKSDESTTLKIRPLFVDERQKEWTLGEIHDVTDRSFTVRRALHLNDSLPSESAAHWMWQPGPWLLVDRITGHITALHLPDFDAGVSDVVWFRDYAAYCGVTATAKPGLVAVVAQLGTRRAVVQKNIGIWPQANHFIPVCQPARWQRLPVRVTLQPTGGTMATYDVVGSASLIEEGDNDEAP
;
A
#
# COMPACT_ATOMS: atom_id res chain seq x y z
N MET A 1 3.16 31.60 -35.47
CA MET A 1 2.20 30.47 -35.54
C MET A 1 1.86 30.08 -34.11
N SER A 2 0.73 30.51 -33.58
CA SER A 2 0.32 30.15 -32.21
C SER A 2 -0.36 28.78 -32.23
N ALA A 3 0.30 27.78 -31.67
CA ALA A 3 -0.29 26.47 -31.40
C ALA A 3 -1.42 26.66 -30.37
N HIS A 4 -2.67 26.47 -30.80
CA HIS A 4 -3.80 26.39 -29.89
C HIS A 4 -3.77 25.00 -29.25
N ALA A 5 -3.54 24.95 -27.94
CA ALA A 5 -3.68 23.72 -27.17
C ALA A 5 -5.16 23.28 -27.22
N ALA A 6 -5.40 22.01 -27.55
CA ALA A 6 -6.74 21.44 -27.51
C ALA A 6 -7.29 21.52 -26.07
N ALA A 7 -8.60 21.78 -25.94
CA ALA A 7 -9.25 21.84 -24.64
C ALA A 7 -9.06 20.50 -23.89
N PRO A 8 -8.74 20.52 -22.59
CA PRO A 8 -8.53 19.30 -21.82
C PRO A 8 -9.81 18.46 -21.81
N LYS A 9 -9.68 17.21 -22.24
CA LYS A 9 -10.78 16.24 -22.20
C LYS A 9 -11.03 15.85 -20.75
N VAL A 10 -12.25 16.10 -20.28
CA VAL A 10 -12.67 15.63 -18.95
C VAL A 10 -13.01 14.16 -19.05
N HIS A 11 -12.44 13.37 -18.16
CA HIS A 11 -12.67 11.93 -18.06
C HIS A 11 -13.66 11.62 -16.94
N THR A 12 -14.39 10.50 -17.09
CA THR A 12 -15.27 9.98 -16.04
C THR A 12 -14.62 8.77 -15.39
N VAL A 13 -14.36 8.84 -14.09
CA VAL A 13 -13.77 7.74 -13.30
C VAL A 13 -14.83 7.13 -12.41
N THR A 14 -15.08 5.83 -12.54
CA THR A 14 -16.08 5.10 -11.75
C THR A 14 -15.54 3.77 -11.23
N LEU A 15 -16.11 3.32 -10.11
CA LEU A 15 -15.84 2.01 -9.52
C LEU A 15 -17.08 1.14 -9.67
N GLY A 16 -16.90 -0.06 -10.21
CA GLY A 16 -17.97 -1.02 -10.38
C GLY A 16 -18.35 -1.75 -9.08
N PRO A 17 -19.28 -2.71 -9.17
CA PRO A 17 -19.71 -3.50 -8.03
C PRO A 17 -18.59 -4.43 -7.53
N TYR A 18 -18.64 -4.75 -6.25
CA TYR A 18 -17.73 -5.71 -5.65
C TYR A 18 -18.09 -7.16 -6.02
N ARG A 19 -17.06 -7.99 -6.15
CA ARG A 19 -17.16 -9.45 -6.20
C ARG A 19 -16.09 -10.10 -5.32
N LYS A 20 -16.33 -11.34 -4.91
CA LYS A 20 -15.34 -12.16 -4.20
C LYS A 20 -14.61 -13.06 -5.18
N VAL A 21 -13.30 -13.21 -5.01
CA VAL A 21 -12.46 -14.14 -5.78
C VAL A 21 -11.61 -14.97 -4.82
N PRO A 22 -11.24 -16.21 -5.18
CA PRO A 22 -10.31 -17.02 -4.39
C PRO A 22 -8.95 -16.33 -4.27
N TYR A 23 -8.31 -16.50 -3.12
CA TYR A 23 -6.99 -15.98 -2.81
C TYR A 23 -6.22 -16.94 -1.91
N THR A 24 -4.97 -17.17 -2.29
CA THR A 24 -4.00 -17.95 -1.54
C THR A 24 -2.88 -17.01 -1.13
N PRO A 25 -2.63 -16.81 0.17
CA PRO A 25 -1.47 -16.04 0.63
C PRO A 25 -0.14 -16.58 0.08
N PRO A 26 0.87 -15.73 -0.17
CA PRO A 26 2.13 -16.15 -0.80
C PRO A 26 2.91 -17.20 -0.01
N ASP A 27 2.74 -17.24 1.30
CA ASP A 27 3.40 -18.14 2.25
C ASP A 27 2.57 -19.39 2.58
N ALA A 28 1.41 -19.57 1.94
CA ALA A 28 0.57 -20.74 2.15
C ALA A 28 1.29 -22.03 1.74
N THR A 29 1.34 -22.99 2.66
CA THR A 29 1.88 -24.32 2.40
C THR A 29 0.85 -25.22 1.70
N PRO A 30 1.27 -26.34 1.08
CA PRO A 30 0.33 -27.33 0.56
C PRO A 30 -0.65 -27.90 1.59
N GLN A 31 -0.33 -27.81 2.90
CA GLN A 31 -1.24 -28.18 3.99
C GLN A 31 -2.24 -27.07 4.32
N ASP A 32 -1.92 -25.81 4.05
CA ASP A 32 -2.83 -24.66 4.20
C ASP A 32 -3.86 -24.57 3.06
N LYS A 33 -3.68 -25.38 1.99
CA LYS A 33 -4.68 -25.62 0.93
C LYS A 33 -5.82 -26.51 1.44
N SER A 34 -6.46 -26.13 2.54
CA SER A 34 -7.81 -26.63 2.86
C SER A 34 -8.83 -25.91 1.98
N ASP A 35 -10.03 -26.49 1.81
CA ASP A 35 -11.12 -25.96 0.98
C ASP A 35 -11.63 -24.54 1.39
N GLU A 36 -11.04 -23.93 2.44
CA GLU A 36 -11.20 -22.53 2.80
C GLU A 36 -10.07 -21.66 2.23
N SER A 37 -9.92 -21.59 0.90
CA SER A 37 -9.13 -20.50 0.30
C SER A 37 -9.73 -19.16 0.74
N THR A 38 -8.96 -18.30 1.38
CA THR A 38 -9.38 -16.93 1.75
C THR A 38 -9.91 -16.20 0.51
N THR A 39 -10.85 -15.26 0.66
CA THR A 39 -11.38 -14.50 -0.49
C THR A 39 -10.87 -13.07 -0.53
N LEU A 40 -10.54 -12.57 -1.73
CA LEU A 40 -10.36 -11.13 -1.97
C LEU A 40 -11.67 -10.50 -2.46
N LYS A 41 -12.04 -9.36 -1.87
CA LYS A 41 -13.16 -8.53 -2.33
C LYS A 41 -12.64 -7.50 -3.32
N ILE A 42 -12.91 -7.70 -4.60
CA ILE A 42 -12.37 -6.89 -5.70
C ILE A 42 -13.47 -6.15 -6.46
N ARG A 43 -13.14 -5.04 -7.11
CA ARG A 43 -14.03 -4.33 -8.04
C ARG A 43 -13.26 -3.69 -9.21
N PRO A 44 -13.88 -3.55 -10.39
CA PRO A 44 -13.24 -2.88 -11.52
C PRO A 44 -13.22 -1.36 -11.31
N LEU A 45 -12.14 -0.73 -11.75
CA LEU A 45 -12.00 0.72 -11.92
C LEU A 45 -12.12 1.05 -13.40
N PHE A 46 -13.05 1.93 -13.76
CA PHE A 46 -13.30 2.37 -15.13
C PHE A 46 -12.84 3.81 -15.33
N VAL A 47 -12.37 4.09 -16.56
CA VAL A 47 -12.15 5.44 -17.07
C VAL A 47 -12.84 5.52 -18.43
N ASP A 48 -13.82 6.42 -18.57
CA ASP A 48 -14.69 6.55 -19.74
C ASP A 48 -15.31 5.20 -20.16
N GLU A 49 -15.97 4.51 -19.22
CA GLU A 49 -16.60 3.19 -19.40
C GLU A 49 -15.64 2.04 -19.76
N ARG A 50 -14.33 2.30 -19.84
CA ARG A 50 -13.32 1.26 -20.11
C ARG A 50 -12.69 0.80 -18.81
N GLN A 51 -12.77 -0.51 -18.55
CA GLN A 51 -12.09 -1.10 -17.38
C GLN A 51 -10.59 -0.90 -17.53
N LYS A 52 -9.97 -0.24 -16.56
CA LYS A 52 -8.52 0.02 -16.52
C LYS A 52 -7.81 -0.89 -15.55
N GLU A 53 -8.37 -1.05 -14.36
CA GLU A 53 -7.74 -1.78 -13.27
C GLU A 53 -8.74 -2.62 -12.49
N TRP A 54 -8.26 -3.64 -11.81
CA TRP A 54 -8.96 -4.24 -10.69
C TRP A 54 -8.43 -3.65 -9.39
N THR A 55 -9.32 -3.47 -8.41
CA THR A 55 -8.99 -2.80 -7.14
C THR A 55 -9.53 -3.57 -5.95
N LEU A 56 -8.95 -3.30 -4.77
CA LEU A 56 -9.25 -3.90 -3.48
C LEU A 56 -9.65 -2.81 -2.48
N GLY A 57 -10.51 -3.18 -1.53
CA GLY A 57 -10.83 -2.33 -0.38
C GLY A 57 -11.57 -1.04 -0.75
N GLU A 58 -11.56 -0.12 0.20
CA GLU A 58 -12.17 1.20 0.05
C GLU A 58 -11.20 2.21 -0.57
N ILE A 59 -11.75 3.27 -1.14
CA ILE A 59 -10.95 4.41 -1.59
C ILE A 59 -10.62 5.32 -0.40
N HIS A 60 -9.52 6.06 -0.52
CA HIS A 60 -9.23 7.18 0.36
C HIS A 60 -9.07 8.45 -0.47
N ASP A 61 -9.94 9.44 -0.25
CA ASP A 61 -9.81 10.74 -0.91
C ASP A 61 -8.62 11.51 -0.34
N VAL A 62 -7.62 11.78 -1.19
CA VAL A 62 -6.45 12.60 -0.85
C VAL A 62 -6.78 14.08 -1.05
N THR A 63 -7.45 14.38 -2.16
CA THR A 63 -8.00 15.68 -2.50
C THR A 63 -9.40 15.50 -3.08
N ASP A 64 -10.10 16.60 -3.35
CA ASP A 64 -11.36 16.59 -4.10
C ASP A 64 -11.23 15.97 -5.50
N ARG A 65 -10.05 16.09 -6.11
CA ARG A 65 -9.73 15.60 -7.46
C ARG A 65 -9.01 14.26 -7.49
N SER A 66 -8.54 13.72 -6.36
CA SER A 66 -7.75 12.48 -6.35
C SER A 66 -8.00 11.59 -5.16
N PHE A 67 -7.96 10.29 -5.41
CA PHE A 67 -8.08 9.27 -4.38
C PHE A 67 -7.03 8.18 -4.54
N THR A 68 -6.73 7.48 -3.45
CA THR A 68 -5.93 6.26 -3.49
C THR A 68 -6.80 5.03 -3.36
N VAL A 69 -6.36 3.95 -4.00
CA VAL A 69 -7.02 2.64 -3.93
C VAL A 69 -5.98 1.55 -4.15
N ARG A 70 -6.12 0.40 -3.48
CA ARG A 70 -5.18 -0.71 -3.63
C ARG A 70 -5.49 -1.48 -4.92
N ARG A 71 -4.47 -1.78 -5.73
CA ARG A 71 -4.63 -2.58 -6.96
C ARG A 71 -4.86 -4.05 -6.61
N ALA A 72 -5.69 -4.73 -7.38
CA ALA A 72 -5.77 -6.19 -7.43
C ALA A 72 -5.11 -6.67 -8.73
N LEU A 73 -4.19 -7.62 -8.64
CA LEU A 73 -3.50 -8.19 -9.78
C LEU A 73 -4.08 -9.56 -10.10
N HIS A 74 -4.28 -9.84 -11.39
CA HIS A 74 -4.64 -11.15 -11.91
C HIS A 74 -3.46 -11.67 -12.71
N LEU A 75 -2.65 -12.53 -12.10
CA LEU A 75 -1.37 -12.96 -12.66
C LEU A 75 -1.44 -14.43 -13.08
N ASN A 76 -0.68 -14.77 -14.11
CA ASN A 76 -0.42 -16.14 -14.47
C ASN A 76 0.78 -16.63 -13.66
N ASP A 77 0.54 -17.56 -12.75
CA ASP A 77 1.50 -18.18 -11.85
C ASP A 77 1.93 -19.57 -12.33
N SER A 78 1.67 -19.91 -13.60
CA SER A 78 2.15 -21.16 -14.18
C SER A 78 3.67 -21.25 -14.16
N LEU A 79 4.18 -22.39 -13.73
CA LEU A 79 5.58 -22.72 -13.90
C LEU A 79 5.91 -22.96 -15.38
N PRO A 80 7.16 -22.73 -15.84
CA PRO A 80 7.53 -22.93 -17.24
C PRO A 80 7.29 -24.36 -17.79
N SER A 81 7.18 -25.36 -16.90
CA SER A 81 6.89 -26.75 -17.26
C SER A 81 5.40 -27.08 -17.38
N GLU A 82 4.52 -26.18 -16.94
CA GLU A 82 3.07 -26.41 -16.97
C GLU A 82 2.47 -25.98 -18.31
N SER A 83 1.62 -26.84 -18.87
CA SER A 83 0.96 -26.59 -20.15
C SER A 83 -0.34 -25.78 -20.03
N ALA A 84 -0.92 -25.72 -18.82
CA ALA A 84 -2.15 -24.99 -18.55
C ALA A 84 -1.87 -23.72 -17.73
N ALA A 85 -2.52 -22.62 -18.10
CA ALA A 85 -2.41 -21.35 -17.38
C ALA A 85 -3.03 -21.46 -15.98
N HIS A 86 -2.27 -21.03 -14.97
CA HIS A 86 -2.70 -20.97 -13.57
C HIS A 86 -2.91 -19.51 -13.17
N TRP A 87 -4.15 -19.05 -13.24
CA TRP A 87 -4.48 -17.67 -12.91
C TRP A 87 -4.77 -17.50 -11.42
N MET A 88 -4.10 -16.55 -10.79
CA MET A 88 -4.30 -16.21 -9.38
C MET A 88 -4.56 -14.71 -9.19
N TRP A 89 -5.36 -14.39 -8.17
CA TRP A 89 -5.54 -13.02 -7.70
C TRP A 89 -4.58 -12.73 -6.56
N GLN A 90 -4.00 -11.53 -6.52
CA GLN A 90 -3.19 -11.09 -5.39
C GLN A 90 -3.29 -9.58 -5.18
N PRO A 91 -3.04 -9.09 -3.95
CA PRO A 91 -2.90 -7.66 -3.71
C PRO A 91 -1.67 -7.09 -4.42
N GLY A 92 -1.84 -5.91 -5.02
CA GLY A 92 -0.80 -5.18 -5.71
C GLY A 92 -0.45 -3.86 -4.99
N PRO A 93 0.30 -2.98 -5.68
CA PRO A 93 0.64 -1.66 -5.15
C PRO A 93 -0.59 -0.78 -4.97
N TRP A 94 -0.43 0.29 -4.20
CA TRP A 94 -1.43 1.36 -4.14
C TRP A 94 -1.40 2.19 -5.43
N LEU A 95 -2.55 2.68 -5.83
CA LEU A 95 -2.74 3.57 -6.97
C LEU A 95 -3.14 4.94 -6.46
N LEU A 96 -2.69 6.00 -7.14
CA LEU A 96 -3.26 7.33 -7.10
C LEU A 96 -4.04 7.55 -8.39
N VAL A 97 -5.31 7.94 -8.25
CA VAL A 97 -6.23 8.15 -9.36
C VAL A 97 -6.67 9.60 -9.37
N ASP A 98 -6.47 10.28 -10.49
CA ASP A 98 -7.00 11.62 -10.73
C ASP A 98 -8.37 11.52 -11.43
N ARG A 99 -9.40 12.07 -10.78
CA ARG A 99 -10.80 11.97 -11.21
C ARG A 99 -11.11 12.76 -12.48
N ILE A 100 -10.32 13.78 -12.79
CA ILE A 100 -10.58 14.72 -13.89
C ILE A 100 -9.86 14.28 -15.17
N THR A 101 -8.60 13.89 -15.03
CA THR A 101 -7.74 13.44 -16.14
C THR A 101 -7.85 11.94 -16.40
N GLY A 102 -8.44 11.18 -15.48
CA GLY A 102 -8.48 9.72 -15.55
C GLY A 102 -7.10 9.06 -15.42
N HIS A 103 -6.08 9.83 -15.01
CA HIS A 103 -4.72 9.33 -14.88
C HIS A 103 -4.61 8.42 -13.65
N ILE A 104 -4.04 7.24 -13.86
CA ILE A 104 -3.83 6.22 -12.83
C ILE A 104 -2.32 6.02 -12.69
N THR A 105 -1.79 6.19 -11.48
CA THR A 105 -0.36 6.04 -11.21
C THR A 105 -0.12 5.07 -10.07
N ALA A 106 0.76 4.09 -10.26
CA ALA A 106 1.24 3.26 -9.17
C ALA A 106 2.08 4.10 -8.20
N LEU A 107 1.74 4.03 -6.91
CA LEU A 107 2.46 4.72 -5.85
C LEU A 107 3.70 3.94 -5.46
N HIS A 108 4.82 4.64 -5.38
CA HIS A 108 6.06 4.10 -4.84
C HIS A 108 6.15 4.39 -3.34
N LEU A 109 5.61 3.48 -2.54
CA LEU A 109 5.65 3.55 -1.08
C LEU A 109 6.93 2.86 -0.55
N PRO A 110 7.81 3.56 0.22
CA PRO A 110 9.06 2.99 0.73
C PRO A 110 8.85 1.69 1.53
N ASP A 111 9.62 0.65 1.24
CA ASP A 111 9.57 -0.65 1.93
C ASP A 111 8.19 -1.33 1.95
N PHE A 112 7.22 -0.87 1.17
CA PHE A 112 5.89 -1.45 1.13
C PHE A 112 5.91 -2.80 0.42
N ASP A 113 5.39 -3.83 1.07
CA ASP A 113 5.20 -5.14 0.48
C ASP A 113 3.71 -5.45 0.34
N ALA A 114 3.26 -5.70 -0.89
CA ALA A 114 1.85 -5.88 -1.17
C ALA A 114 1.26 -7.18 -0.59
N GLY A 115 2.09 -8.18 -0.26
CA GLY A 115 1.66 -9.42 0.34
C GLY A 115 1.38 -9.29 1.84
N VAL A 116 2.17 -8.49 2.54
CA VAL A 116 2.16 -8.49 4.02
C VAL A 116 1.88 -7.13 4.66
N SER A 117 2.06 -6.03 3.94
CA SER A 117 1.77 -4.68 4.43
C SER A 117 0.31 -4.28 4.18
N ASP A 118 -0.26 -3.51 5.09
CA ASP A 118 -1.53 -2.83 4.92
C ASP A 118 -1.43 -1.35 5.31
N VAL A 119 -2.08 -0.47 4.54
CA VAL A 119 -1.93 0.99 4.67
C VAL A 119 -3.18 1.59 5.25
N VAL A 120 -3.00 2.41 6.29
CA VAL A 120 -4.03 3.30 6.78
C VAL A 120 -3.70 4.74 6.42
N TRP A 121 -4.61 5.37 5.70
CA TRP A 121 -4.43 6.70 5.15
C TRP A 121 -4.94 7.81 6.08
N PHE A 122 -4.28 8.97 6.04
CA PHE A 122 -4.77 10.22 6.60
C PHE A 122 -4.25 11.38 5.75
N ARG A 123 -5.16 12.16 5.13
CA ARG A 123 -4.79 13.20 4.16
C ARG A 123 -3.93 12.62 3.02
N ASP A 124 -2.71 13.10 2.86
CA ASP A 124 -1.69 12.64 1.92
C ASP A 124 -0.64 11.73 2.59
N TYR A 125 -0.87 11.29 3.83
CA TYR A 125 0.00 10.36 4.54
C TYR A 125 -0.50 8.92 4.46
N ALA A 126 0.44 8.00 4.24
CA ALA A 126 0.27 6.56 4.33
C ALA A 126 1.06 6.03 5.53
N ALA A 127 0.40 5.38 6.48
CA ALA A 127 1.07 4.68 7.58
C ALA A 127 0.88 3.16 7.45
N TYR A 128 1.99 2.44 7.55
CA TYR A 128 2.04 0.98 7.43
C TYR A 128 3.33 0.44 8.04
N CYS A 129 3.41 -0.89 8.13
CA CYS A 129 4.67 -1.56 8.37
C CYS A 129 5.17 -2.17 7.07
N GLY A 130 6.37 -1.76 6.69
CA GLY A 130 7.09 -2.25 5.52
C GLY A 130 8.13 -3.30 5.91
N VAL A 131 8.77 -3.89 4.91
CA VAL A 131 9.83 -4.88 5.09
C VAL A 131 11.04 -4.48 4.25
N THR A 132 12.22 -4.57 4.86
CA THR A 132 13.48 -4.39 4.15
C THR A 132 14.11 -5.76 3.92
N ALA A 133 14.53 -6.03 2.68
CA ALA A 133 15.25 -7.25 2.30
C ALA A 133 16.75 -6.98 2.00
N THR A 134 17.19 -5.72 2.09
CA THR A 134 18.55 -5.28 1.77
C THR A 134 19.47 -5.38 3.00
N ALA A 135 20.68 -4.79 2.94
CA ALA A 135 21.81 -4.98 3.87
C ALA A 135 21.50 -4.98 5.38
N LYS A 136 20.38 -4.38 5.82
CA LYS A 136 19.81 -4.57 7.15
C LYS A 136 18.36 -5.03 7.01
N PRO A 137 18.09 -6.34 6.96
CA PRO A 137 16.75 -6.85 6.82
C PRO A 137 15.96 -6.63 8.11
N GLY A 138 14.69 -6.26 7.99
CA GLY A 138 13.92 -5.84 9.14
C GLY A 138 12.48 -5.47 8.82
N LEU A 139 11.65 -5.50 9.86
CA LEU A 139 10.32 -4.95 9.86
C LEU A 139 10.44 -3.46 10.21
N VAL A 140 9.86 -2.59 9.40
CA VAL A 140 9.99 -1.14 9.56
C VAL A 140 8.64 -0.47 9.72
N ALA A 141 8.50 0.42 10.70
CA ALA A 141 7.39 1.36 10.80
C ALA A 141 7.61 2.48 9.78
N VAL A 142 6.66 2.68 8.87
CA VAL A 142 6.77 3.67 7.79
C VAL A 142 5.59 4.63 7.82
N VAL A 143 5.90 5.92 7.71
CA VAL A 143 4.94 6.98 7.37
C VAL A 143 5.44 7.69 6.13
N ALA A 144 4.78 7.45 4.99
CA ALA A 144 5.10 8.09 3.73
C ALA A 144 4.16 9.27 3.48
N GLN A 145 4.67 10.34 2.87
CA GLN A 145 3.86 11.44 2.36
C GLN A 145 3.82 11.35 0.83
N LEU A 146 2.64 11.50 0.22
CA LEU A 146 2.54 11.52 -1.23
C LEU A 146 3.32 12.70 -1.82
N GLY A 147 4.02 12.44 -2.93
CA GLY A 147 4.84 13.45 -3.60
C GLY A 147 6.23 13.66 -2.99
N THR A 148 6.55 13.04 -1.84
CA THR A 148 7.91 13.06 -1.28
C THR A 148 8.66 11.78 -1.66
N ARG A 149 9.98 11.90 -1.84
CA ARG A 149 10.83 10.73 -2.16
C ARG A 149 11.15 9.88 -0.93
N ARG A 150 11.22 10.50 0.24
CA ARG A 150 11.55 9.86 1.52
C ARG A 150 10.31 9.77 2.40
N ALA A 151 10.26 8.72 3.21
CA ALA A 151 9.30 8.62 4.29
C ALA A 151 9.58 9.69 5.37
N VAL A 152 8.51 10.18 5.99
CA VAL A 152 8.57 11.10 7.15
C VAL A 152 8.99 10.33 8.40
N VAL A 153 8.56 9.07 8.51
CA VAL A 153 9.00 8.14 9.56
C VAL A 153 9.45 6.85 8.88
N GLN A 154 10.63 6.37 9.24
CA GLN A 154 11.12 5.05 8.87
C GLN A 154 11.98 4.53 10.02
N LYS A 155 11.43 3.62 10.83
CA LYS A 155 12.10 3.10 12.03
C LYS A 155 12.05 1.58 12.04
N ASN A 156 13.17 0.93 12.33
CA ASN A 156 13.21 -0.51 12.52
C ASN A 156 12.45 -0.87 13.81
N ILE A 157 11.48 -1.77 13.71
CA ILE A 157 10.61 -2.21 14.81
C ILE A 157 10.66 -3.73 15.01
N GLY A 158 11.49 -4.46 14.25
CA GLY A 158 11.59 -5.90 14.39
C GLY A 158 12.43 -6.58 13.31
N ILE A 159 12.58 -7.90 13.46
CA ILE A 159 13.32 -8.74 12.52
C ILE A 159 12.38 -9.17 11.39
N TRP A 160 12.91 -9.24 10.16
CA TRP A 160 12.24 -9.80 8.99
C TRP A 160 13.26 -10.54 8.11
N PRO A 161 12.91 -11.64 7.42
CA PRO A 161 11.64 -12.38 7.47
C PRO A 161 11.45 -13.17 8.77
N GLN A 162 10.21 -13.55 9.07
CA GLN A 162 9.87 -14.43 10.21
C GLN A 162 9.10 -15.65 9.70
N ALA A 163 9.43 -16.84 10.21
CA ALA A 163 8.87 -18.11 9.74
C ALA A 163 7.34 -18.21 9.91
N ASN A 164 6.80 -17.61 10.98
CA ASN A 164 5.37 -17.60 11.29
C ASN A 164 4.89 -16.14 11.46
N HIS A 165 5.04 -15.34 10.41
CA HIS A 165 4.58 -13.96 10.46
C HIS A 165 3.06 -13.88 10.33
N PHE A 166 2.49 -12.78 10.83
CA PHE A 166 1.08 -12.47 10.61
C PHE A 166 0.91 -11.74 9.28
N ILE A 167 -0.22 -11.97 8.61
CA ILE A 167 -0.66 -11.18 7.46
C ILE A 167 -1.97 -10.50 7.83
N PRO A 168 -2.03 -9.16 7.93
CA PRO A 168 -0.91 -8.22 7.78
C PRO A 168 0.07 -8.24 8.97
N VAL A 169 1.32 -7.82 8.71
CA VAL A 169 2.40 -7.79 9.73
C VAL A 169 2.19 -6.73 10.82
N CYS A 170 1.27 -5.79 10.60
CA CYS A 170 0.86 -4.80 11.58
C CYS A 170 -0.66 -4.73 11.70
N GLN A 171 -1.10 -4.40 12.91
CA GLN A 171 -2.47 -3.95 13.14
C GLN A 171 -2.73 -2.63 12.38
N PRO A 172 -3.99 -2.31 12.04
CA PRO A 172 -4.33 -1.05 11.41
C PRO A 172 -3.80 0.15 12.21
N ALA A 173 -3.05 1.04 11.55
CA ALA A 173 -2.48 2.21 12.19
C ALA A 173 -3.58 3.15 12.73
N ARG A 174 -3.27 3.88 13.81
CA ARG A 174 -4.21 4.79 14.47
C ARG A 174 -3.73 6.23 14.35
N TRP A 175 -4.45 7.02 13.58
CA TRP A 175 -4.16 8.43 13.38
C TRP A 175 -4.77 9.32 14.46
N GLN A 176 -4.01 10.32 14.90
CA GLN A 176 -4.48 11.43 15.73
C GLN A 176 -4.29 12.74 14.95
N ARG A 177 -5.30 13.61 14.99
CA ARG A 177 -5.31 14.84 14.19
C ARG A 177 -4.53 15.99 14.83
N LEU A 178 -4.57 16.11 16.16
CA LEU A 178 -4.00 17.24 16.91
C LEU A 178 -3.31 16.77 18.20
N PRO A 179 -1.97 16.87 18.29
CA PRO A 179 -1.04 17.06 17.17
C PRO A 179 -1.12 15.89 16.16
N VAL A 180 -0.61 16.07 14.94
CA VAL A 180 -0.63 14.98 13.95
C VAL A 180 0.31 13.87 14.39
N ARG A 181 -0.26 12.73 14.77
CA ARG A 181 0.48 11.55 15.22
C ARG A 181 -0.09 10.30 14.59
N VAL A 182 0.74 9.26 14.53
CA VAL A 182 0.27 7.93 14.19
C VAL A 182 0.86 6.88 15.11
N THR A 183 0.01 5.97 15.56
CA THR A 183 0.42 4.78 16.30
C THR A 183 0.44 3.59 15.37
N LEU A 184 1.58 2.90 15.29
CA LEU A 184 1.80 1.65 14.57
C LEU A 184 2.08 0.53 15.56
N GLN A 185 1.60 -0.67 15.26
CA GLN A 185 1.80 -1.84 16.12
C GLN A 185 2.02 -3.10 15.27
N PRO A 186 3.22 -3.72 15.31
CA PRO A 186 3.43 -5.07 14.81
C PRO A 186 2.39 -6.02 15.39
N THR A 187 1.83 -6.90 14.57
CA THR A 187 0.89 -7.91 15.05
C THR A 187 1.64 -8.83 16.03
N GLY A 188 1.19 -8.86 17.28
CA GLY A 188 1.88 -9.55 18.39
C GLY A 188 3.03 -8.77 19.04
N GLY A 189 3.32 -7.55 18.60
CA GLY A 189 4.35 -6.68 19.16
C GLY A 189 3.82 -5.48 19.94
N THR A 190 4.74 -4.62 20.37
CA THR A 190 4.44 -3.39 21.11
C THR A 190 4.09 -2.24 20.17
N MET A 191 3.14 -1.40 20.59
CA MET A 191 2.78 -0.21 19.82
C MET A 191 3.82 0.89 20.00
N ALA A 192 4.08 1.65 18.94
CA ALA A 192 4.90 2.85 18.94
C ALA A 192 4.13 4.01 18.30
N THR A 193 4.28 5.22 18.86
CA THR A 193 3.63 6.43 18.34
C THR A 193 4.68 7.38 17.82
N TYR A 194 4.43 7.96 16.65
CA TYR A 194 5.32 8.88 15.97
C TYR A 194 4.61 10.21 15.74
N ASP A 195 5.30 11.30 16.04
CA ASP A 195 4.90 12.64 15.60
C ASP A 195 5.12 12.76 14.09
N VAL A 196 4.06 13.10 13.36
CA VAL A 196 4.12 13.31 11.92
C VAL A 196 4.25 14.80 11.69
N VAL A 197 5.49 15.26 11.78
CA VAL A 197 5.81 16.64 11.49
C VAL A 197 5.98 16.76 9.97
N GLY A 198 5.22 17.65 9.34
CA GLY A 198 5.36 17.89 7.91
C GLY A 198 6.80 18.26 7.58
N SER A 199 7.21 18.06 6.32
CA SER A 199 8.54 18.37 5.78
C SER A 199 9.00 19.84 5.92
N ALA A 200 8.25 20.68 6.64
CA ALA A 200 8.65 22.01 7.09
C ALA A 200 9.35 22.02 8.47
N SER A 201 9.55 20.88 9.14
CA SER A 201 10.37 20.83 10.37
C SER A 201 11.30 19.63 10.34
N LEU A 202 12.55 19.87 9.96
CA LEU A 202 13.65 18.95 10.17
C LEU A 202 13.79 18.71 11.67
N ILE A 203 13.64 17.46 12.12
CA ILE A 203 14.06 17.06 13.46
C ILE A 203 15.55 16.76 13.38
N GLU A 204 16.32 17.49 14.18
CA GLU A 204 17.73 17.27 14.43
C GLU A 204 17.89 15.92 15.15
N GLU A 205 18.56 14.96 14.53
CA GLU A 205 19.02 13.76 15.22
C GLU A 205 20.13 14.20 16.19
N GLY A 206 19.79 14.29 17.48
CA GLY A 206 20.75 14.52 18.54
C GLY A 206 21.74 13.36 18.57
N ASP A 207 22.94 13.62 18.07
CA ASP A 207 24.13 12.81 18.25
C ASP A 207 24.42 12.75 19.75
N ASN A 208 24.21 11.60 20.38
CA ASN A 208 24.60 11.39 21.76
C ASN A 208 25.05 9.95 21.94
N ASP A 209 26.26 9.66 21.50
CA ASP A 209 27.10 8.61 22.06
C ASP A 209 28.49 9.20 22.35
N GLU A 210 28.53 10.09 23.36
CA GLU A 210 29.75 10.36 24.12
C GLU A 210 29.69 9.61 25.45
N ALA A 211 30.66 8.71 25.66
CA ALA A 211 31.44 8.49 26.89
C ALA A 211 31.63 6.99 27.26
N PRO A 212 32.70 6.63 28.01
CA PRO A 212 33.94 7.34 28.34
C PRO A 212 35.21 6.67 27.76
#